data_AF-A0A2X3EIJ2-F1
#
_entry.id   AF-A0A2X3EIJ2-F1
#
_cell.length_a   1.000
_cell.length_b   1.000
_cell.length_c   1.000
_cell.angle_alpha   90.00
_cell.angle_beta   90.00
_cell.angle_gamma   90.00
#
_symmetry.space_group_name_H-M   'P 1'
#
loop_
_entity.id
_entity.type
_entity.pdbx_description
1 polymer ?
#
loop_
_entity_poly.entity_id
_entity_poly.type
_entity_poly.pdbx_seq_one_letter_code
_entity_poly.pdbx_strand_id
1 'polypeptide(L)' 'MGACFEAPTTPFGYNELGVAGALRQRPVELVQGVSVPEKAIARAEIVIEGELLPGVRVREDQHTNSGHAMPEFPGYCGRR' A
#
# COMPACT_ATOMS: atom_id res chain seq x y z
N MET A 1 12.16 3.60 4.71
CA MET A 1 12.16 2.22 5.21
C MET A 1 11.48 2.21 6.56
N GLY A 2 10.41 1.44 6.74
CA GLY A 2 9.60 1.45 7.97
C GLY A 2 8.27 0.71 7.86
N ALA A 3 7.75 0.53 6.65
CA ALA A 3 6.43 -0.08 6.39
C ALA A 3 6.47 -1.56 5.94
N CYS A 4 7.65 -2.18 5.86
CA CYS A 4 7.82 -3.55 5.36
C CYS A 4 8.28 -4.52 6.46
N PHE A 5 7.93 -4.22 7.71
CA PHE A 5 8.09 -5.17 8.80
C PHE A 5 6.87 -6.08 8.82
N GLU A 6 7.10 -7.36 9.05
CA GLU A 6 6.07 -8.39 9.06
C GLU A 6 5.89 -8.95 10.47
N ALA A 7 4.75 -9.60 10.71
CA ALA A 7 4.53 -10.37 11.92
C ALA A 7 5.64 -11.45 12.07
N PRO A 8 6.15 -11.71 13.30
CA PRO A 8 5.66 -11.23 14.59
C PRO A 8 6.21 -9.85 15.03
N THR A 9 7.12 -9.25 14.27
CA THR A 9 7.82 -8.01 14.65
C THR A 9 6.88 -6.81 14.68
N THR A 10 5.94 -6.76 13.73
CA THR A 10 4.79 -5.85 13.71
C THR A 10 3.52 -6.67 13.74
N PRO A 11 2.86 -6.80 14.91
CA PRO A 11 1.65 -7.61 15.03
C PRO A 11 0.49 -6.97 14.27
N PHE A 12 -0.54 -7.77 13.95
CA PHE A 12 -1.75 -7.29 13.31
C PHE A 12 -2.35 -6.09 14.09
N GLY A 13 -2.61 -4.99 13.39
CA GLY A 13 -3.11 -3.74 13.97
C GLY A 13 -2.01 -2.77 14.43
N TYR A 14 -0.72 -3.12 14.32
CA TYR A 14 0.37 -2.16 14.50
C TYR A 14 0.43 -1.20 13.32
N ASN A 15 0.54 0.11 13.58
CA ASN A 15 0.71 1.10 12.53
C ASN A 15 2.20 1.31 12.22
N GLU A 16 2.65 0.80 11.08
CA GLU A 16 4.05 0.77 10.67
C GLU A 16 4.65 2.17 10.43
N LEU A 17 3.82 3.21 10.27
CA LEU A 17 4.29 4.60 10.23
C LEU A 17 5.03 5.01 11.51
N GLY A 18 4.77 4.31 12.63
CA GLY A 18 5.52 4.49 13.88
C GLY A 18 7.02 4.22 13.72
N VAL A 19 7.41 3.27 12.88
CA VAL A 19 8.83 2.97 12.63
C VAL A 19 9.49 4.12 11.88
N ALA A 20 8.83 4.67 10.86
CA ALA A 20 9.34 5.84 10.13
C ALA A 20 9.45 7.07 11.05
N GLY A 21 8.52 7.24 11.99
CA GLY A 21 8.57 8.31 12.98
C GLY A 21 9.72 8.15 13.97
N ALA A 22 9.95 6.93 14.47
CA ALA A 22 11.06 6.62 15.36
C ALA A 22 12.42 6.84 14.69
N LEU A 23 12.59 6.44 13.42
CA LEU A 23 13.82 6.67 12.66
C LEU A 23 14.13 8.16 12.48
N ARG A 24 13.10 9.00 12.34
CA ARG A 24 13.24 10.45 12.13
C ARG A 24 13.16 11.27 13.43
N GLN A 25 12.93 10.61 14.57
CA GLN A 25 12.62 11.25 15.86
C GLN A 25 11.51 12.33 15.73
N ARG A 26 10.58 12.11 14.80
CA ARG A 26 9.47 13.02 14.50
C ARG A 26 8.29 12.22 13.97
N PRO A 27 7.06 12.42 14.48
CA PRO A 27 5.88 11.73 13.98
C PRO A 27 5.64 11.94 12.48
N VAL A 28 5.11 10.91 11.82
CA VAL A 28 4.60 11.04 10.45
C VAL A 28 3.31 11.86 10.49
N GLU A 29 3.27 12.93 9.70
CA GLU A 29 2.09 13.79 9.59
C GLU A 29 1.04 13.18 8.66
N LEU A 30 -0.20 13.15 9.12
CA LEU A 30 -1.36 12.65 8.38
C LEU A 30 -2.36 13.78 8.16
N VAL A 31 -3.07 13.72 7.04
CA VAL A 31 -4.13 14.65 6.66
C VAL A 31 -5.39 13.87 6.30
N GLN A 32 -6.57 14.46 6.52
CA GLN A 32 -7.83 13.86 6.10
C GLN A 32 -7.93 13.86 4.57
N GLY A 33 -8.32 12.72 3.98
CA GLY A 33 -8.62 12.62 2.56
C GLY A 33 -9.76 13.54 2.14
N VAL A 34 -9.75 13.97 0.88
CA VAL A 34 -10.72 14.95 0.36
C VAL A 34 -12.02 14.31 -0.13
N SER A 35 -11.97 13.05 -0.54
CA SER A 35 -13.07 12.32 -1.17
C SER A 35 -13.49 11.06 -0.42
N VAL A 36 -12.62 10.49 0.41
CA VAL A 36 -12.88 9.29 1.20
C VAL A 36 -12.65 9.52 2.70
N PRO A 37 -13.37 8.80 3.60
CA PRO A 37 -13.22 8.94 5.04
C PRO A 37 -11.99 8.18 5.59
N GLU A 38 -10.82 8.40 4.98
CA GLU A 38 -9.53 7.82 5.38
C GLU A 38 -8.42 8.88 5.39
N LYS A 39 -7.33 8.64 6.13
CA LYS A 39 -6.18 9.54 6.22
C LYS A 39 -5.14 9.24 5.14
N ALA A 40 -4.52 10.30 4.63
CA ALA A 40 -3.38 10.25 3.72
C ALA A 40 -2.10 10.80 4.38
N ILE A 41 -0.93 10.50 3.82
CA ILE A 41 0.36 11.05 4.27
C ILE A 41 0.42 12.53 3.85
N ALA A 42 0.50 13.44 4.81
CA ALA A 42 0.40 14.88 4.56
C ALA A 42 1.53 15.43 3.67
N ARG A 43 2.66 14.73 3.61
CA ARG A 43 3.86 15.11 2.84
C ARG A 43 4.19 14.13 1.72
N ALA A 44 3.21 13.39 1.22
CA ALA A 44 3.37 12.59 0.01
C ALA A 44 3.37 13.50 -1.22
N GLU A 45 4.11 13.11 -2.26
CA GLU A 45 4.12 13.82 -3.55
C GLU A 45 2.79 13.65 -4.29
N ILE A 46 2.22 12.43 -4.27
CA ILE A 46 0.98 12.07 -4.95
C ILE A 46 0.16 11.16 -4.02
N VAL A 47 -1.15 11.40 -3.98
CA VAL A 47 -2.14 10.57 -3.27
C VAL A 47 -3.24 10.18 -4.25
N ILE A 48 -3.59 8.89 -4.29
CA ILE A 48 -4.74 8.37 -5.05
C ILE A 48 -5.77 7.89 -4.02
N GLU A 49 -6.98 8.44 -4.08
CA GLU A 49 -8.09 8.09 -3.19
C GLU A 49 -9.12 7.20 -3.90
N GLY A 50 -9.69 6.23 -3.18
CA GLY A 50 -10.72 5.34 -3.71
C GLY A 50 -11.19 4.32 -2.68
N GLU A 51 -12.28 3.61 -3.00
CA GLU A 51 -12.88 2.57 -2.15
C GLU A 51 -12.78 1.19 -2.81
N LEU A 52 -12.59 0.15 -2.00
CA LEU A 52 -12.64 -1.23 -2.46
C LEU A 52 -14.11 -1.67 -2.59
N LEU A 53 -14.56 -1.91 -3.82
CA LEU A 53 -15.94 -2.32 -4.12
C LEU A 53 -16.24 -3.74 -3.59
N PRO A 54 -17.23 -3.92 -2.69
CA PRO A 54 -17.61 -5.24 -2.19
C PRO A 54 -18.12 -6.15 -3.30
N GLY A 55 -17.68 -7.41 -3.29
CA GLY A 55 -18.14 -8.44 -4.25
C GLY A 55 -17.61 -8.30 -5.68
N VAL A 56 -16.95 -7.20 -6.02
CA VAL A 56 -16.37 -7.01 -7.36
C VAL A 56 -14.99 -7.68 -7.43
N ARG A 57 -14.70 -8.31 -8.58
CA ARG A 57 -13.40 -8.94 -8.88
C ARG A 57 -13.02 -8.65 -10.32
N VAL A 58 -11.71 -8.60 -10.58
CA VAL A 58 -11.16 -8.27 -11.89
C VAL A 58 -9.86 -9.06 -12.15
N ARG A 59 -9.64 -9.51 -13.38
CA ARG A 59 -8.39 -10.16 -13.83
C ARG A 59 -7.40 -9.08 -14.31
N GLU A 60 -6.07 -9.21 -14.08
CA GLU A 60 -5.12 -8.07 -14.36
C GLU A 60 -5.08 -7.79 -15.83
N ASP A 61 -4.93 -8.88 -16.57
CA ASP A 61 -4.66 -8.89 -17.98
C ASP A 61 -5.97 -8.97 -18.74
N GLN A 62 -7.10 -8.52 -18.17
CA GLN A 62 -8.37 -8.45 -18.88
C GLN A 62 -8.28 -7.59 -20.15
N HIS A 63 -7.35 -6.64 -20.20
CA HIS A 63 -7.14 -5.75 -21.36
C HIS A 63 -5.94 -6.13 -22.25
N THR A 64 -5.06 -7.03 -21.80
CA THR A 64 -3.85 -7.43 -22.54
C THR A 64 -3.84 -8.91 -22.94
N ASN A 65 -4.51 -9.78 -22.16
CA ASN A 65 -4.52 -11.24 -22.27
C ASN A 65 -3.10 -11.85 -22.35
N SER A 66 -2.14 -11.26 -21.64
CA SER A 66 -0.74 -11.70 -21.65
C SER A 66 -0.50 -12.99 -20.84
N GLY A 67 -1.43 -13.38 -19.96
CA GLY A 67 -1.22 -14.48 -19.00
C GLY A 67 -0.18 -14.15 -17.92
N HIS A 68 0.23 -12.88 -17.83
CA HIS A 68 1.30 -12.39 -16.98
C HIS A 68 0.91 -11.08 -16.28
N ALA A 69 1.37 -10.94 -15.04
CA ALA A 69 1.19 -9.79 -14.17
C ALA A 69 2.31 -8.76 -14.38
N MET A 70 3.41 -8.94 -13.65
CA MET A 70 4.65 -8.17 -13.73
C MET A 70 5.84 -9.05 -13.31
N PRO A 71 7.09 -8.62 -13.58
CA PRO A 71 8.26 -9.25 -12.98
C PRO A 71 8.21 -9.17 -11.44
N GLU A 72 8.37 -10.31 -10.78
CA GLU A 72 8.35 -10.43 -9.33
C GLU A 72 9.78 -10.39 -8.75
N PHE A 73 9.89 -10.14 -7.44
CA PHE A 73 11.19 -10.05 -6.75
C PHE A 73 12.17 -11.23 -6.98
N PRO A 74 11.74 -12.50 -7.21
CA PRO A 74 12.64 -13.61 -7.50
C PRO A 74 13.25 -13.58 -8.91
N GLY A 75 12.84 -12.63 -9.77
CA GLY A 75 13.36 -12.48 -11.13
C GLY A 75 12.56 -13.18 -12.23
N TYR A 76 11.35 -13.67 -11.94
CA TYR A 76 10.46 -14.30 -12.93
C TYR A 76 9.17 -13.49 -13.08
N CYS A 77 8.54 -13.55 -14.26
CA CYS A 77 7.25 -12.89 -14.48
C CYS A 77 6.11 -13.68 -13.84
N GLY A 78 5.38 -13.04 -12.92
CA GLY A 78 4.21 -13.62 -12.25
C GLY A 78 3.10 -13.97 -13.25
N ARG A 79 2.30 -14.99 -12.93
CA ARG A 79 1.12 -15.39 -13.71
C ARG A 79 -0.16 -14.89 -13.03
N ARG A 80 -1.21 -14.65 -13.82
CA ARG A 80 -2.56 -14.25 -13.37
C ARG A 80 -3.61 -15.28 -13.77
#